data_AF-A0A560KRN0-F1
#
_entry.id   AF-A0A560KRN0-F1
#
_cell.length_a   1.000
_cell.length_b   1.000
_cell.length_c   1.000
_cell.angle_alpha   90.00
_cell.angle_beta   90.00
_cell.angle_gamma   90.00
#
_symmetry.space_group_name_H-M   'P 1'
#
loop_
_entity.id
_entity.type
_entity.pdbx_description
1 polymer ?
#
loop_
_entity_poly.entity_id
_entity_poly.type
_entity_poly.pdbx_seq_one_letter_code
_entity_poly.pdbx_strand_id
1 'polypeptide(L)'
;MNWGMIGKLSVATILVGAGMSVSIGASSNQGPSLSFSQADARVGRPLTPVSVAGVARRTTRRAVVGTAAVGAAAAGTACVRVLVNGTYVCR
;
A
#
# COMPACT_ATOMS: atom_id res chain seq x y z
N MET A 1 11.97 33.47 -3.90
CA MET A 1 11.54 32.09 -4.20
C MET A 1 12.75 31.33 -4.72
N ASN A 2 13.41 30.53 -3.87
CA ASN A 2 14.73 29.97 -4.19
C ASN A 2 14.61 28.80 -5.17
N TRP A 3 15.54 28.69 -6.13
CA TRP A 3 15.55 27.68 -7.20
C TRP A 3 15.38 26.24 -6.68
N GLY A 4 15.95 25.93 -5.52
CA GLY A 4 15.82 24.62 -4.88
C GLY A 4 14.42 24.28 -4.36
N MET A 5 13.56 25.28 -4.13
CA MET A 5 12.19 25.08 -3.66
C MET A 5 11.26 24.69 -4.80
N ILE A 6 11.50 25.24 -6.00
CA ILE A 6 10.76 24.92 -7.23
C ILE A 6 11.01 23.47 -7.66
N GLY A 7 12.25 22.98 -7.56
CA GLY A 7 12.58 21.58 -7.88
C GLY A 7 11.89 20.57 -6.96
N LYS A 8 11.81 20.86 -5.65
CA LYS A 8 11.14 19.98 -4.68
C LYS A 8 9.62 19.92 -4.89
N LEU A 9 9.01 21.06 -5.25
CA LEU A 9 7.59 21.14 -5.59
C LEU A 9 7.27 20.30 -6.83
N SER A 10 8.10 20.33 -7.88
CA SER A 10 7.88 19.53 -9.09
C SER A 10 7.94 18.02 -8.84
N VAL A 11 8.91 17.55 -8.03
CA VAL A 11 9.02 16.13 -7.69
C VAL A 11 7.82 15.65 -6.88
N ALA A 12 7.31 16.48 -5.96
CA ALA A 12 6.14 16.15 -5.15
C ALA A 12 4.88 15.99 -6.00
N THR A 13 4.65 16.85 -6.99
CA THR A 13 3.48 16.79 -7.87
C THR A 13 3.46 15.52 -8.73
N ILE A 14 4.63 15.08 -9.22
CA ILE A 14 4.75 13.87 -10.06
C ILE A 14 4.42 12.61 -9.26
N LEU A 15 4.87 12.50 -8.00
CA LEU A 15 4.59 11.35 -7.14
C LEU A 15 3.11 11.25 -6.75
N VAL A 16 2.44 12.39 -6.57
CA VAL A 16 0.99 12.42 -6.27
C VAL A 16 0.15 12.10 -7.52
N GLY A 17 0.56 12.57 -8.70
CA GLY A 17 -0.14 12.32 -9.96
C GLY A 17 -0.14 10.85 -10.39
N ALA A 18 0.93 10.11 -10.11
CA ALA A 18 1.04 8.69 -10.46
C ALA A 18 0.19 7.75 -9.56
N GLY A 19 -0.23 8.21 -8.38
CA GLY A 19 -1.02 7.42 -7.43
C GLY A 19 -2.53 7.63 -7.49
N MET A 20 -3.01 8.65 -8.21
CA MET A 20 -4.42 9.04 -8.25
C MET A 20 -5.02 8.80 -9.64
N SER A 21 -5.17 7.53 -10.02
CA SER A 21 -6.18 7.17 -11.02
C SER A 21 -7.57 7.24 -10.37
N VAL A 22 -8.10 8.46 -10.23
CA VAL A 22 -9.51 8.68 -9.89
C VAL A 22 -10.32 8.48 -11.16
N SER A 23 -10.82 7.25 -11.36
CA SER A 23 -11.82 6.96 -12.39
C SER A 23 -13.22 7.27 -11.83
N ILE A 24 -13.68 8.53 -11.94
CA ILE A 24 -15.10 8.84 -11.77
C ILE A 24 -15.77 8.51 -13.11
N GLY A 25 -16.22 7.26 -13.25
CA GLY A 25 -17.21 6.91 -14.25
C GLY A 25 -18.53 7.57 -13.85
N ALA A 26 -18.81 8.75 -14.41
CA ALA A 26 -20.13 9.34 -14.33
C ALA A 26 -21.10 8.45 -15.14
N SER A 27 -21.78 7.53 -14.45
CA SER A 27 -22.96 6.87 -14.99
C SER A 27 -24.18 7.50 -14.32
N SER A 28 -24.95 8.18 -15.15
CA SER A 28 -26.20 8.86 -14.86
C SER A 28 -27.21 7.99 -14.09
N ASN A 29 -27.80 8.59 -13.06
CA ASN A 29 -29.02 8.19 -12.37
C ASN A 29 -28.90 7.00 -11.41
N GLN A 30 -29.60 7.14 -10.28
CA GLN A 30 -29.96 6.14 -9.26
C GLN A 30 -29.07 6.20 -8.00
N GLY A 31 -29.64 6.80 -6.95
CA GLY A 31 -29.07 6.94 -5.62
C GLY A 31 -28.79 5.60 -4.91
N PRO A 32 -28.38 5.63 -3.63
CA PRO A 32 -27.92 4.45 -2.92
C PRO A 32 -29.09 3.50 -2.63
N SER A 33 -29.39 2.60 -3.56
CA SER A 33 -30.39 1.54 -3.37
C SER A 33 -29.72 0.33 -2.73
N LEU A 34 -29.82 0.26 -1.40
CA LEU A 34 -29.50 -0.92 -0.61
C LEU A 34 -30.50 -2.05 -0.93
N SER A 35 -30.36 -2.66 -2.10
CA SER A 35 -31.11 -3.83 -2.51
C SER A 35 -30.34 -5.09 -2.09
N PHE A 36 -30.64 -5.61 -0.91
CA PHE A 36 -30.23 -6.96 -0.55
C PHE A 36 -31.07 -7.95 -1.38
N SER A 37 -30.58 -8.25 -2.58
CA SER A 37 -31.02 -9.42 -3.34
C SER A 37 -30.55 -10.67 -2.60
N GLN A 38 -31.48 -11.58 -2.36
CA GLN A 38 -31.26 -12.89 -1.73
C GLN A 38 -29.97 -13.54 -2.26
N ALA A 39 -28.93 -13.55 -1.43
CA ALA A 39 -27.59 -13.99 -1.82
C ALA A 39 -27.49 -15.52 -1.74
N ASP A 40 -27.69 -16.19 -2.87
CA ASP A 40 -27.26 -17.58 -3.07
C ASP A 40 -25.71 -17.60 -2.97
N ALA A 41 -25.21 -17.95 -1.79
CA ALA A 41 -23.79 -17.95 -1.46
C ALA A 41 -23.10 -19.12 -2.15
N ARG A 42 -22.85 -18.99 -3.46
CA ARG A 42 -22.06 -19.97 -4.22
C ARG A 42 -20.61 -19.94 -3.79
N VAL A 43 -20.27 -20.81 -2.84
CA VAL A 43 -18.89 -21.09 -2.40
C VAL A 43 -18.05 -21.45 -3.63
N GLY A 44 -16.93 -20.75 -3.82
CA GLY A 44 -15.95 -21.07 -4.87
C GLY A 44 -15.87 -20.09 -6.03
N ARG A 45 -16.79 -19.14 -6.19
CA ARG A 45 -16.54 -18.02 -7.12
C ARG A 45 -15.41 -17.14 -6.54
N PRO A 46 -14.48 -16.64 -7.37
CA PRO A 46 -13.28 -15.92 -6.91
C PRO A 46 -13.56 -14.68 -6.05
N LEU A 47 -14.78 -14.13 -6.14
CA LEU A 47 -15.26 -13.00 -5.35
C LEU A 47 -16.01 -13.40 -4.05
N THR A 48 -16.14 -14.69 -3.75
CA THR A 48 -16.70 -15.13 -2.46
C THR A 48 -15.63 -15.16 -1.37
N PRO A 49 -15.99 -14.83 -0.11
CA PRO A 49 -15.04 -14.73 0.99
C PRO A 49 -14.20 -16.01 1.20
N VAL A 50 -14.74 -17.17 0.81
CA VAL A 50 -14.16 -18.53 0.96
C VAL A 50 -13.51 -19.05 -0.34
N SER A 51 -13.12 -18.18 -1.27
CA SER A 51 -12.32 -18.62 -2.43
C SER A 51 -10.87 -18.92 -2.02
N VAL A 52 -10.40 -20.15 -2.24
CA VAL A 52 -8.99 -20.55 -1.97
C VAL A 52 -8.00 -19.65 -2.73
N ALA A 53 -8.29 -19.33 -3.99
CA ALA A 53 -7.47 -18.40 -4.77
C ALA A 53 -7.47 -16.98 -4.15
N GLY A 54 -8.62 -16.51 -3.65
CA GLY A 54 -8.73 -15.23 -2.96
C GLY A 54 -8.01 -15.21 -1.62
N VAL A 55 -8.05 -16.30 -0.86
CA VAL A 55 -7.32 -16.48 0.39
C VAL A 55 -5.82 -16.48 0.12
N ALA A 56 -5.33 -17.26 -0.85
CA ALA A 56 -3.93 -17.30 -1.22
C ALA A 56 -3.37 -15.91 -1.59
N ARG A 57 -4.12 -15.12 -2.37
CA ARG A 57 -3.73 -13.74 -2.70
C ARG A 57 -3.69 -12.84 -1.47
N ARG A 58 -4.68 -12.93 -0.56
CA ARG A 58 -4.72 -12.16 0.69
C ARG A 58 -3.60 -12.54 1.66
N THR A 59 -3.30 -13.83 1.80
CA THR A 59 -2.21 -14.31 2.66
C THR A 59 -0.86 -13.87 2.12
N THR A 60 -0.61 -14.00 0.81
CA THR A 60 0.65 -13.53 0.21
C THR A 60 0.82 -12.02 0.38
N ARG A 61 -0.23 -11.21 0.13
CA ARG A 61 -0.15 -9.76 0.35
C ARG A 61 0.17 -9.43 1.81
N ARG A 62 -0.51 -10.07 2.77
CA ARG A 62 -0.25 -9.85 4.21
C ARG A 62 1.14 -10.31 4.62
N ALA A 63 1.61 -11.43 4.10
CA ALA A 63 2.95 -11.95 4.35
C ALA A 63 4.01 -10.96 3.84
N VAL A 64 3.91 -10.51 2.58
CA VAL A 64 4.85 -9.55 1.98
C VAL A 64 4.89 -8.23 2.77
N VAL A 65 3.73 -7.68 3.12
CA VAL A 65 3.66 -6.43 3.89
C VAL A 65 4.22 -6.63 5.31
N GLY A 66 3.87 -7.75 5.96
CA GLY A 66 4.36 -8.09 7.29
C GLY A 66 5.87 -8.32 7.32
N THR A 67 6.42 -9.07 6.37
CA THR A 67 7.85 -9.35 6.28
C THR A 67 8.65 -8.11 5.93
N ALA A 68 8.13 -7.23 5.06
CA ALA A 68 8.78 -5.95 4.76
C ALA A 68 8.86 -5.06 6.01
N ALA A 69 7.77 -4.97 6.78
CA ALA A 69 7.75 -4.19 8.03
C ALA A 69 8.73 -4.75 9.07
N VAL A 70 8.74 -6.07 9.26
CA VAL A 70 9.66 -6.75 10.19
C VAL A 70 11.12 -6.60 9.73
N GLY A 71 11.40 -6.77 8.43
CA GLY A 71 12.74 -6.61 7.88
C GLY A 71 13.28 -5.18 8.03
N ALA A 72 12.43 -4.17 7.84
CA ALA A 72 12.80 -2.77 8.05
C ALA A 72 13.10 -2.49 9.54
N ALA A 73 12.29 -3.01 10.46
CA ALA A 73 12.52 -2.86 11.88
C ALA A 73 13.82 -3.56 12.32
N ALA A 74 14.04 -4.79 11.84
CA ALA A 74 15.25 -5.56 12.13
C ALA A 74 16.51 -4.86 11.60
N ALA A 75 16.48 -4.28 10.39
CA ALA A 75 17.59 -3.52 9.84
C ALA A 75 17.96 -2.30 10.70
N GLY A 76 16.96 -1.64 11.30
CA GLY A 76 17.18 -0.51 12.22
C GLY A 76 17.83 -0.92 13.54
N THR A 77 17.54 -2.13 14.04
CA THR A 77 18.12 -2.65 15.30
C THR A 77 19.38 -3.49 15.10
N ALA A 78 19.67 -3.95 13.88
CA ALA A 78 20.78 -4.84 13.59
C ALA A 78 22.15 -4.15 13.66
N CYS A 79 22.20 -2.82 13.70
CA CYS A 79 23.46 -2.08 13.78
C CYS A 79 23.65 -1.45 15.17
N VAL A 80 24.76 -1.77 15.82
CA VAL A 80 25.23 -1.02 16.99
C VAL A 80 26.05 0.16 16.47
N ARG A 81 25.61 1.38 16.75
CA ARG A 81 26.35 2.59 16.36
C ARG A 81 27.51 2.82 17.33
N VAL A 82 28.74 2.69 16.83
CA VAL A 82 29.97 2.99 17.58
C VAL A 82 30.65 4.22 16.97
N LEU A 83 31.15 5.12 17.81
CA LEU A 83 31.88 6.30 17.37
C LEU A 83 33.38 5.98 17.26
N VAL A 84 33.96 6.10 16.06
CA VAL A 84 35.41 5.91 15.83
C VAL A 84 35.96 7.11 15.07
N ASN A 85 36.97 7.79 15.63
CA ASN A 85 37.58 8.99 15.04
C ASN A 85 36.56 10.06 14.58
N GLY A 86 35.46 10.24 15.33
CA GLY A 86 34.40 11.21 15.02
C GLY A 86 33.36 10.74 14.00
N THR A 87 33.41 9.50 13.52
CA THR A 87 32.44 8.92 12.58
C THR A 87 31.64 7.80 13.24
N TYR A 88 30.32 7.71 12.94
CA TYR A 88 29.49 6.60 13.39
C TYR A 88 29.63 5.42 12.44
N VAL A 89 30.13 4.30 12.96
CA VAL A 89 30.27 3.03 12.23
C VAL A 89 29.22 2.05 12.77
N CYS A 90 28.52 1.37 11.87
CA CYS A 90 27.63 0.27 12.22
C CYS A 90 28.47 -1.01 12.36
N ARG A 91 28.46 -1.61 13.55
CA ARG A 91 29.12 -2.89 13.85
C ARG A 91 28.11 -3.91 14.37
#